data_AF-A0AAX6M746-F1
#
_entry.id   AF-A0AAX6M746-F1
#
_cell.length_a   1.000
_cell.length_b   1.000
_cell.length_c   1.000
_cell.angle_alpha   90.00
_cell.angle_beta   90.00
_cell.angle_gamma   90.00
#
_symmetry.space_group_name_H-M   'P 1'
#
loop_
_entity.id
_entity.type
_entity.pdbx_description
1 polymer ?
#
loop_
_entity_poly.entity_id
_entity_poly.type
_entity_poly.pdbx_seq_one_letter_code
_entity_poly.pdbx_strand_id
1 'polypeptide(L)'
;SFPLGTIKPRGWFRDQLQLEAHGLAGNLFDFYRFVHDSMWIGGSTEYSVLHESSPYWFNGLVPLAFGLDDPRLKGQVYSYMDYVLDHQQEDGWLGPETTPQSRGLWARCYFLLGLMQYAQADPSQEGRIVDAMHRYIQLAHSMLKDNFSGLIQRDGQDFDGDGFGAMRAHEMHIPLQWLYEQHPRNNSQLIWETMELMIEGSANASSDWRTFWVKGVYPEVTYTPRNEPFKELFNHGVNMAEGIA
;
A
#
# COMPACT_ATOMS: atom_id res chain seq x y z
N SER A 1 0.26 4.62 20.56
CA SER A 1 -0.47 3.40 20.13
C SER A 1 0.04 2.20 20.93
N PHE A 2 -0.64 1.06 20.88
CA PHE A 2 -0.09 -0.22 21.36
C PHE A 2 0.51 -0.98 20.18
N PRO A 3 1.71 -1.60 20.30
CA PRO A 3 2.29 -2.39 19.22
C PRO A 3 1.38 -3.56 18.82
N LEU A 4 1.36 -3.90 17.52
CA LEU A 4 0.53 -5.00 17.01
C LEU A 4 0.84 -6.31 17.74
N GLY A 5 -0.20 -7.09 18.05
CA GLY A 5 -0.06 -8.37 18.74
C GLY A 5 0.10 -8.28 20.27
N THR A 6 0.29 -7.09 20.85
CA THR A 6 0.31 -6.92 22.32
C THR A 6 -1.08 -7.06 22.95
N ILE A 7 -2.13 -6.67 22.22
CA ILE A 7 -3.52 -6.92 22.55
C ILE A 7 -3.97 -8.18 21.82
N LYS A 8 -4.51 -9.16 22.56
CA LYS A 8 -4.97 -10.43 22.00
C LYS A 8 -6.50 -10.50 21.97
N PRO A 9 -7.10 -10.91 20.84
CA PRO A 9 -8.55 -11.05 20.72
C PRO A 9 -9.06 -12.17 21.63
N ARG A 10 -10.27 -12.01 22.18
CA ARG A 10 -10.96 -13.01 23.01
C ARG A 10 -12.45 -13.12 22.63
N GLY A 11 -13.07 -14.23 23.01
CA GLY A 11 -14.50 -14.48 22.77
C GLY A 11 -14.86 -14.38 21.28
N TRP A 12 -16.03 -13.82 21.00
CA TRP A 12 -16.58 -13.73 19.64
C TRP A 12 -15.61 -13.13 18.62
N PHE A 13 -14.86 -12.07 18.97
CA PHE A 13 -13.94 -11.45 18.02
C PHE A 13 -12.76 -12.38 17.68
N ARG A 14 -12.26 -13.17 18.65
CA ARG A 14 -11.27 -14.22 18.37
C ARG A 14 -11.84 -15.26 17.43
N ASP A 15 -13.08 -15.68 17.65
CA ASP A 15 -13.74 -16.68 16.80
C ASP A 15 -13.88 -16.17 15.35
N GLN A 16 -14.21 -14.88 15.15
CA GLN A 16 -14.26 -14.28 13.82
C GLN A 16 -12.88 -14.27 13.13
N LEU A 17 -11.83 -13.87 13.84
CA LEU A 17 -10.47 -13.90 13.28
C LEU A 17 -10.03 -15.33 12.96
N GLN A 18 -10.38 -16.31 13.80
CA GLN A 18 -10.09 -17.73 13.52
C GLN A 18 -10.86 -18.23 12.29
N LEU A 19 -12.11 -17.79 12.09
CA LEU A 19 -12.87 -18.10 10.88
C LEU A 19 -12.23 -17.47 9.63
N GLU A 20 -11.73 -16.24 9.72
CA GLU A 20 -11.00 -15.58 8.64
C GLU A 20 -9.69 -16.31 8.31
N ALA A 21 -8.93 -16.70 9.34
CA ALA A 21 -7.66 -17.43 9.22
C ALA A 21 -7.84 -18.84 8.62
N HIS A 22 -8.95 -19.51 8.91
CA HIS A 22 -9.29 -20.81 8.34
C HIS A 22 -10.11 -20.71 7.04
N GLY A 23 -10.60 -19.51 6.71
CA GLY A 23 -11.44 -19.24 5.55
C GLY A 23 -10.65 -18.74 4.35
N LEU A 24 -11.31 -17.97 3.49
CA LEU A 24 -10.71 -17.52 2.23
C LEU A 24 -9.40 -16.76 2.45
N ALA A 25 -9.40 -15.73 3.30
CA ALA A 25 -8.26 -14.84 3.50
C ALA A 25 -6.98 -15.58 3.94
N GLY A 26 -7.10 -16.45 4.95
CA GLY A 26 -5.96 -17.22 5.46
C GLY A 26 -5.50 -18.38 4.59
N ASN A 27 -6.17 -18.69 3.48
CA ASN A 27 -5.77 -19.74 2.53
C ASN A 27 -5.38 -19.18 1.15
N LEU A 28 -5.39 -17.85 0.93
CA LEU A 28 -5.04 -17.27 -0.38
C LEU A 28 -3.63 -17.66 -0.84
N PHE A 29 -2.67 -17.74 0.09
CA PHE A 29 -1.30 -18.16 -0.22
C PHE A 29 -1.19 -19.62 -0.67
N ASP A 30 -2.21 -20.45 -0.42
CA ASP A 30 -2.18 -21.88 -0.75
C ASP A 30 -2.75 -22.18 -2.15
N PHE A 31 -3.57 -21.30 -2.73
CA PHE A 31 -4.22 -21.57 -4.02
C PHE A 31 -4.46 -20.36 -4.92
N TYR A 32 -4.54 -19.14 -4.38
CA TYR A 32 -4.90 -17.98 -5.17
C TYR A 32 -3.67 -17.53 -5.96
N ARG A 33 -3.68 -17.78 -7.28
CA ARG A 33 -2.51 -17.60 -8.15
C ARG A 33 -1.80 -16.26 -7.96
N PHE A 34 -2.53 -15.16 -7.82
CA PHE A 34 -1.94 -13.81 -7.68
C PHE A 34 -1.31 -13.53 -6.32
N VAL A 35 -1.36 -14.50 -5.39
CA VAL A 35 -0.65 -14.50 -4.11
C VAL A 35 0.38 -15.64 -4.10
N HIS A 36 -0.06 -16.88 -4.36
CA HIS A 36 0.78 -18.09 -4.35
C HIS A 36 1.90 -18.07 -5.42
N ASP A 37 1.59 -17.62 -6.64
CA ASP A 37 2.53 -17.50 -7.76
C ASP A 37 2.68 -16.03 -8.19
N SER A 38 2.70 -15.14 -7.18
CA SER A 38 2.80 -13.70 -7.41
C SER A 38 4.19 -13.31 -7.91
N MET A 39 4.25 -12.37 -8.86
CA MET A 39 5.50 -11.74 -9.28
C MET A 39 6.29 -11.09 -8.13
N TRP A 40 5.61 -10.72 -7.03
CA TRP A 40 6.28 -10.20 -5.81
C TRP A 40 7.22 -11.20 -5.15
N ILE A 41 6.98 -12.50 -5.33
CA ILE A 41 7.77 -13.58 -4.76
C ILE A 41 8.45 -14.46 -5.81
N GLY A 42 8.75 -13.87 -6.98
CA GLY A 42 9.44 -14.57 -8.07
C GLY A 42 8.55 -15.47 -8.93
N GLY A 43 7.24 -15.42 -8.71
CA GLY A 43 6.25 -16.09 -9.54
C GLY A 43 6.01 -15.39 -10.87
N SER A 44 5.03 -15.88 -11.61
CA SER A 44 4.75 -15.45 -12.99
C SER A 44 3.38 -14.81 -13.20
N THR A 45 2.58 -14.68 -12.14
CA THR A 45 1.20 -14.20 -12.25
C THR A 45 0.97 -12.88 -11.53
N GLU A 46 0.13 -12.07 -12.15
CA GLU A 46 -0.45 -10.87 -11.55
C GLU A 46 -1.84 -10.62 -12.13
N TYR A 47 -2.73 -10.05 -11.32
CA TYR A 47 -4.10 -9.71 -11.73
C TYR A 47 -4.14 -8.57 -12.74
N SER A 48 -3.31 -7.55 -12.51
CA SER A 48 -3.27 -6.31 -13.29
C SER A 48 -1.88 -5.69 -13.29
N VAL A 49 -1.65 -4.68 -14.15
CA VAL A 49 -0.40 -3.90 -14.18
C VAL A 49 -0.13 -3.11 -12.89
N LEU A 50 -1.11 -3.03 -11.97
CA LEU A 50 -0.98 -2.34 -10.68
C LEU A 50 -0.13 -3.13 -9.69
N HIS A 51 -0.02 -4.45 -9.84
CA HIS A 51 0.72 -5.36 -8.95
C HIS A 51 0.22 -5.34 -7.49
N GLU A 52 -1.08 -5.16 -7.28
CA GLU A 52 -1.69 -4.85 -5.99
C GLU A 52 -2.14 -6.09 -5.19
N SER A 53 -2.43 -7.21 -5.87
CA SER A 53 -3.08 -8.39 -5.27
C SER A 53 -2.34 -8.94 -4.05
N SER A 54 -1.04 -9.18 -4.20
CA SER A 54 -0.23 -9.79 -3.14
C SER A 54 0.08 -8.81 -2.00
N PRO A 55 0.41 -7.53 -2.26
CA PRO A 55 0.49 -6.51 -1.21
C PRO A 55 -0.79 -6.34 -0.39
N TYR A 56 -1.98 -6.40 -1.00
CA TYR A 56 -3.25 -6.37 -0.26
C TYR A 56 -3.37 -7.56 0.69
N TRP A 57 -3.08 -8.77 0.19
CA TRP A 57 -3.06 -9.97 1.01
C TRP A 57 -2.07 -9.85 2.16
N PHE A 58 -0.84 -9.40 1.90
CA PHE A 58 0.20 -9.25 2.92
C PHE A 58 -0.21 -8.25 4.01
N ASN A 59 -0.72 -7.07 3.61
CA ASN A 59 -1.21 -6.03 4.52
C ASN A 59 -2.31 -6.56 5.46
N GLY A 60 -3.25 -7.35 4.95
CA GLY A 60 -4.31 -7.97 5.74
C GLY A 60 -3.85 -9.16 6.59
N LEU A 61 -2.92 -9.97 6.07
CA LEU A 61 -2.51 -11.20 6.74
C LEU A 61 -1.56 -10.97 7.92
N VAL A 62 -0.71 -9.94 7.87
CA VAL A 62 0.19 -9.58 8.98
C VAL A 62 -0.57 -9.40 10.31
N PRO A 63 -1.55 -8.50 10.44
CA PRO A 63 -2.29 -8.33 11.70
C PRO A 63 -3.06 -9.59 12.12
N LEU A 64 -3.59 -10.37 11.17
CA LEU A 64 -4.26 -11.63 11.47
C LEU A 64 -3.31 -12.68 12.06
N ALA A 65 -2.15 -12.88 11.42
CA ALA A 65 -1.13 -13.84 11.81
C ALA A 65 -0.59 -13.54 13.21
N PHE A 66 -0.19 -12.30 13.47
CA PHE A 66 0.35 -11.90 14.77
C PHE A 66 -0.73 -11.75 15.85
N GLY A 67 -1.93 -11.30 15.48
CA GLY A 67 -3.07 -11.17 16.38
C GLY A 67 -3.51 -12.52 16.96
N LEU A 68 -3.59 -13.55 16.12
CA LEU A 68 -3.93 -14.92 16.53
C LEU A 68 -2.74 -15.73 17.06
N ASP A 69 -1.52 -15.25 16.83
CA ASP A 69 -0.29 -16.03 17.06
C ASP A 69 -0.28 -17.35 16.26
N ASP A 70 -0.76 -17.29 15.01
CA ASP A 70 -0.88 -18.46 14.14
C ASP A 70 0.46 -18.76 13.45
N PRO A 71 1.11 -19.92 13.72
CA PRO A 71 2.43 -20.22 13.19
C PRO A 71 2.44 -20.45 11.67
N ARG A 72 1.34 -20.94 11.09
CA ARG A 72 1.25 -21.15 9.64
C ARG A 72 1.19 -19.81 8.91
N LEU A 73 0.30 -18.92 9.36
CA LEU A 73 0.16 -17.59 8.76
C LEU A 73 1.42 -16.75 8.97
N LYS A 74 2.06 -16.83 10.14
CA LYS A 74 3.37 -16.22 10.38
C LYS A 74 4.41 -16.72 9.39
N GLY A 75 4.51 -18.03 9.18
CA GLY A 75 5.43 -18.60 8.19
C GLY A 75 5.22 -18.04 6.77
N GLN A 76 3.97 -17.84 6.36
CA GLN A 76 3.64 -17.27 5.04
C GLN A 76 4.08 -15.79 4.93
N VAL A 77 3.74 -14.94 5.91
CA VAL A 77 4.15 -13.52 5.87
C VAL A 77 5.66 -13.36 6.04
N TYR A 78 6.32 -14.25 6.78
CA TYR A 78 7.78 -14.29 6.94
C TYR A 78 8.44 -14.57 5.59
N SER A 79 8.05 -15.66 4.92
CA SER A 79 8.59 -16.02 3.62
C SER A 79 8.36 -14.95 2.56
N TYR A 80 7.18 -14.31 2.58
CA TYR A 80 6.86 -13.24 1.64
C TYR A 80 7.73 -12.00 1.88
N MET A 81 7.82 -11.53 3.13
CA MET A 81 8.66 -10.38 3.48
C MET A 81 10.13 -10.66 3.15
N ASP A 82 10.63 -11.83 3.53
CA ASP A 82 12.02 -12.21 3.30
C ASP A 82 12.37 -12.12 1.82
N TYR A 83 11.56 -12.73 0.96
CA TYR A 83 11.78 -12.67 -0.48
C TYR A 83 11.81 -11.22 -0.98
N VAL A 84 10.79 -10.41 -0.66
CA VAL A 84 10.67 -9.05 -1.19
C VAL A 84 11.83 -8.16 -0.72
N LEU A 85 12.25 -8.30 0.55
CA LEU A 85 13.35 -7.50 1.09
C LEU A 85 14.73 -7.95 0.57
N ASP A 86 14.92 -9.26 0.35
CA ASP A 86 16.17 -9.80 -0.21
C ASP A 86 16.34 -9.49 -1.70
N HIS A 87 15.23 -9.21 -2.40
CA HIS A 87 15.20 -8.83 -3.81
C HIS A 87 14.88 -7.35 -4.02
N GLN A 88 15.03 -6.50 -3.00
CA GLN A 88 14.95 -5.05 -3.20
C GLN A 88 16.06 -4.63 -4.18
N GLN A 89 15.69 -3.91 -5.23
CA GLN A 89 16.63 -3.46 -6.27
C GLN A 89 17.70 -2.53 -5.67
N GLU A 90 18.84 -2.41 -6.35
CA GLU A 90 19.98 -1.57 -5.91
C GLU A 90 19.60 -0.11 -5.68
N ASP A 91 18.65 0.41 -6.45
CA ASP A 91 18.14 1.78 -6.34
C ASP A 91 17.06 1.96 -5.27
N GLY A 92 16.65 0.88 -4.60
CA GLY A 92 15.64 0.89 -3.54
C GLY A 92 14.24 0.47 -3.99
N TRP A 93 14.01 0.11 -5.25
CA TRP A 93 12.70 -0.37 -5.70
C TRP A 93 12.29 -1.67 -5.00
N LEU A 94 11.06 -1.71 -4.48
CA LEU A 94 10.47 -2.88 -3.82
C LEU A 94 9.46 -3.57 -4.74
N GLY A 95 9.49 -4.89 -4.80
CA GLY A 95 8.54 -5.69 -5.56
C GLY A 95 8.88 -5.81 -7.05
N PRO A 96 7.95 -6.34 -7.87
CA PRO A 96 8.23 -6.71 -9.26
C PRO A 96 8.53 -5.49 -10.13
N GLU A 97 9.37 -5.71 -11.13
CA GLU A 97 9.71 -4.75 -12.17
C GLU A 97 9.94 -5.48 -13.49
N THR A 98 9.24 -5.06 -14.55
CA THR A 98 9.54 -5.50 -15.91
C THR A 98 10.46 -4.50 -16.60
N THR A 99 10.15 -3.20 -16.44
CA THR A 99 10.97 -2.09 -16.91
C THR A 99 10.84 -0.92 -15.92
N PRO A 100 11.81 0.02 -15.85
CA PRO A 100 11.66 1.22 -15.04
C PRO A 100 10.41 2.06 -15.37
N GLN A 101 9.90 1.96 -16.60
CA GLN A 101 8.70 2.66 -17.06
C GLN A 101 7.39 2.04 -16.56
N SER A 102 7.41 0.83 -15.97
CA SER A 102 6.25 0.16 -15.39
C SER A 102 6.14 0.37 -13.86
N ARG A 103 6.96 1.26 -13.29
CA ARG A 103 6.98 1.50 -11.84
C ARG A 103 5.78 2.34 -11.42
N GLY A 104 4.79 1.69 -10.79
CA GLY A 104 3.70 2.36 -10.09
C GLY A 104 3.88 2.31 -8.56
N LEU A 105 3.70 3.46 -7.89
CA LEU A 105 3.91 3.59 -6.45
C LEU A 105 2.79 2.96 -5.61
N TRP A 106 1.59 2.82 -6.17
CA TRP A 106 0.38 2.52 -5.41
C TRP A 106 0.41 1.18 -4.67
N ALA A 107 0.75 0.08 -5.34
CA ALA A 107 0.81 -1.24 -4.68
C ALA A 107 1.82 -1.29 -3.53
N ARG A 108 2.86 -0.45 -3.57
CA ARG A 108 3.88 -0.37 -2.53
C ARG A 108 3.32 0.28 -1.27
N CYS A 109 2.29 1.15 -1.37
CA CYS A 109 1.58 1.65 -0.19
C CYS A 109 1.11 0.52 0.72
N TYR A 110 0.47 -0.51 0.17
CA TYR A 110 -0.02 -1.67 0.93
C TYR A 110 1.10 -2.52 1.49
N PHE A 111 2.16 -2.72 0.69
CA PHE A 111 3.32 -3.45 1.19
C PHE A 111 3.97 -2.73 2.38
N LEU A 112 4.14 -1.41 2.29
CA LEU A 112 4.67 -0.59 3.39
C LEU A 112 3.76 -0.58 4.62
N LEU A 113 2.43 -0.58 4.44
CA LEU A 113 1.48 -0.76 5.55
C LEU A 113 1.66 -2.11 6.24
N GLY A 114 1.84 -3.19 5.47
CA GLY A 114 2.17 -4.50 6.00
C GLY A 114 3.50 -4.51 6.75
N LEU A 115 4.55 -3.88 6.19
CA LEU A 115 5.87 -3.75 6.81
C LEU A 115 5.82 -2.98 8.13
N MET A 116 5.12 -1.85 8.17
CA MET A 116 4.92 -1.06 9.39
C MET A 116 4.29 -1.92 10.48
N GLN A 117 3.21 -2.62 10.16
CA GLN A 117 2.52 -3.51 11.11
C GLN A 117 3.43 -4.65 11.56
N TYR A 118 4.19 -5.24 10.64
CA TYR A 118 5.12 -6.32 10.93
C TYR A 118 6.21 -5.84 11.89
N ALA A 119 6.87 -4.71 11.61
CA ALA A 119 7.91 -4.14 12.47
C ALA A 119 7.39 -3.92 13.91
N GLN A 120 6.14 -3.46 14.05
CA GLN A 120 5.49 -3.29 15.35
C GLN A 120 5.18 -4.63 16.05
N ALA A 121 4.92 -5.69 15.29
CA ALA A 121 4.58 -7.01 15.82
C ALA A 121 5.79 -7.88 16.15
N ASP A 122 6.89 -7.70 15.42
CA ASP A 122 8.15 -8.42 15.58
C ASP A 122 9.34 -7.44 15.56
N PRO A 123 9.72 -6.91 16.74
CA PRO A 123 10.83 -5.97 16.86
C PRO A 123 12.19 -6.52 16.37
N SER A 124 12.35 -7.84 16.23
CA SER A 124 13.59 -8.43 15.70
C SER A 124 13.80 -8.10 14.21
N GLN A 125 12.71 -7.80 13.48
CA GLN A 125 12.76 -7.45 12.06
C GLN A 125 12.74 -5.94 11.80
N GLU A 126 12.48 -5.13 12.83
CA GLU A 126 12.29 -3.67 12.72
C GLU A 126 13.46 -3.00 11.98
N GLY A 127 14.71 -3.28 12.35
CA GLY A 127 15.88 -2.66 11.72
C GLY A 127 15.94 -2.91 10.21
N ARG A 128 15.76 -4.17 9.79
CA ARG A 128 15.78 -4.59 8.38
C ARG A 128 14.63 -3.97 7.58
N ILE A 129 13.44 -3.92 8.17
CA ILE A 129 12.25 -3.30 7.57
C ILE A 129 12.49 -1.81 7.37
N VAL A 130 12.92 -1.11 8.42
CA VAL A 130 13.19 0.33 8.40
C VAL A 130 14.29 0.67 7.38
N ASP A 131 15.35 -0.14 7.28
CA ASP A 131 16.38 0.02 6.24
C ASP A 131 15.80 -0.04 4.83
N ALA A 132 14.97 -1.06 4.54
CA ALA A 132 14.34 -1.20 3.24
C ALA A 132 13.37 -0.05 2.90
N MET A 133 12.59 0.41 3.89
CA MET A 133 11.69 1.55 3.73
C MET A 133 12.45 2.85 3.44
N HIS A 134 13.60 3.08 4.10
CA HIS A 134 14.45 4.24 3.84
C HIS A 134 15.08 4.22 2.45
N ARG A 135 15.49 3.04 1.94
CA ARG A 135 15.96 2.93 0.55
C ARG A 135 14.84 3.23 -0.45
N TYR A 136 13.66 2.66 -0.22
CA TYR A 136 12.49 2.88 -1.08
C TYR A 136 12.06 4.35 -1.10
N ILE A 137 12.01 5.03 0.05
CA ILE A 137 11.52 6.41 0.10
C ILE A 137 12.46 7.40 -0.59
N GLN A 138 13.77 7.15 -0.60
CA GLN A 138 14.72 7.93 -1.39
C GLN A 138 14.40 7.85 -2.89
N LEU A 139 14.14 6.64 -3.38
CA LEU A 139 13.72 6.43 -4.76
C LEU A 139 12.35 7.07 -5.04
N ALA A 140 11.34 6.77 -4.25
CA ALA A 140 9.99 7.29 -4.45
C ALA A 140 9.95 8.83 -4.41
N HIS A 141 10.70 9.46 -3.50
CA HIS A 141 10.88 10.91 -3.47
C HIS A 141 11.45 11.44 -4.78
N SER A 142 12.55 10.84 -5.27
CA SER A 142 13.17 11.26 -6.53
C SER A 142 12.23 11.13 -7.73
N MET A 143 11.46 10.04 -7.80
CA MET A 143 10.45 9.82 -8.84
C MET A 143 9.34 10.88 -8.78
N LEU A 144 8.86 11.20 -7.57
CA LEU A 144 7.82 12.21 -7.40
C LEU A 144 8.32 13.63 -7.75
N LYS A 145 9.57 13.97 -7.40
CA LYS A 145 10.22 15.22 -7.81
C LYS A 145 10.36 15.30 -9.33
N ASP A 146 10.58 14.17 -9.99
CA ASP A 146 10.59 14.06 -11.45
C ASP A 146 9.17 13.99 -12.01
N ASN A 147 8.46 15.12 -11.87
CA ASN A 147 7.13 15.35 -12.46
C ASN A 147 6.09 14.26 -12.10
N PHE A 148 6.09 13.84 -10.83
CA PHE A 148 5.19 12.84 -10.26
C PHE A 148 5.29 11.46 -10.92
N SER A 149 6.49 11.07 -11.37
CA SER A 149 6.74 9.74 -11.95
C SER A 149 6.34 8.63 -10.99
N GLY A 150 5.70 7.59 -11.53
CA GLY A 150 5.14 6.47 -10.76
C GLY A 150 3.82 6.78 -10.02
N LEU A 151 3.36 8.02 -10.01
CA LEU A 151 2.06 8.43 -9.49
C LEU A 151 1.09 8.86 -10.62
N ILE A 152 1.62 9.56 -11.64
CA ILE A 152 0.85 9.99 -12.81
C ILE A 152 1.43 9.29 -14.05
N GLN A 153 0.65 8.39 -14.66
CA GLN A 153 1.05 7.71 -15.89
C GLN A 153 1.24 8.71 -17.05
N ARG A 154 2.29 8.50 -17.85
CA ARG A 154 2.61 9.25 -19.08
C ARG A 154 2.60 8.34 -20.30
N ASP A 155 2.60 8.95 -21.48
CA ASP A 155 2.63 8.22 -22.76
C ASP A 155 3.84 7.26 -22.82
N GLY A 156 3.57 6.00 -23.17
CA GLY A 156 4.59 4.94 -23.26
C GLY A 156 4.93 4.26 -21.93
N GLN A 157 4.26 4.62 -20.84
CA GLN A 157 4.33 3.91 -19.56
C GLN A 157 3.13 2.98 -19.41
N ASP A 158 3.32 1.87 -18.70
CA ASP A 158 2.26 0.88 -18.43
C ASP A 158 2.20 0.61 -16.92
N PHE A 159 1.60 1.55 -16.20
CA PHE A 159 1.26 1.44 -14.79
C PHE A 159 0.07 2.36 -14.51
N ASP A 160 -0.86 1.92 -13.68
CA ASP A 160 -1.90 2.75 -13.07
C ASP A 160 -2.62 3.76 -13.99
N GLY A 161 -3.05 3.32 -15.17
CA GLY A 161 -3.69 4.22 -16.14
C GLY A 161 -5.02 4.81 -15.69
N ASP A 162 -5.71 4.12 -14.77
CA ASP A 162 -6.93 4.63 -14.15
C ASP A 162 -6.64 5.68 -13.05
N GLY A 163 -5.42 5.71 -12.52
CA GLY A 163 -4.94 6.70 -11.55
C GLY A 163 -5.31 6.40 -10.11
N PHE A 164 -5.40 5.13 -9.71
CA PHE A 164 -5.69 4.70 -8.34
C PHE A 164 -4.69 5.29 -7.33
N GLY A 165 -3.40 5.29 -7.65
CA GLY A 165 -2.34 5.83 -6.79
C GLY A 165 -2.53 7.31 -6.51
N ALA A 166 -2.95 8.09 -7.51
CA ALA A 166 -3.24 9.51 -7.33
C ALA A 166 -4.49 9.73 -6.46
N MET A 167 -5.55 8.94 -6.66
CA MET A 167 -6.77 9.03 -5.85
C MET A 167 -6.54 8.52 -4.43
N ARG A 168 -5.63 7.59 -4.22
CA ARG A 168 -5.34 6.97 -2.92
C ARG A 168 -3.98 7.38 -2.36
N ALA A 169 -3.51 8.58 -2.73
CA ALA A 169 -2.21 9.10 -2.34
C ALA A 169 -2.02 9.18 -0.81
N HIS A 170 -3.11 9.38 -0.06
CA HIS A 170 -3.12 9.40 1.40
C HIS A 170 -2.70 8.07 2.04
N GLU A 171 -2.86 6.93 1.34
CA GLU A 171 -2.47 5.63 1.90
C GLU A 171 -0.97 5.50 2.13
N MET A 172 -0.16 6.13 1.28
CA MET A 172 1.29 6.21 1.47
C MET A 172 1.65 7.01 2.72
N HIS A 173 0.80 7.94 3.15
CA HIS A 173 1.11 8.80 4.29
C HIS A 173 1.12 8.03 5.60
N ILE A 174 0.29 7.00 5.76
CA ILE A 174 0.21 6.21 7.00
C ILE A 174 1.57 5.56 7.34
N PRO A 175 2.19 4.73 6.47
CA PRO A 175 3.49 4.14 6.78
C PRO A 175 4.62 5.18 6.81
N LEU A 176 4.51 6.27 6.04
CA LEU A 176 5.52 7.34 6.07
C LEU A 176 5.45 8.20 7.33
N GLN A 177 4.26 8.47 7.87
CA GLN A 177 4.07 9.15 9.14
C GLN A 177 4.67 8.30 10.27
N TRP A 178 4.43 6.98 10.27
CA TRP A 178 5.10 6.09 11.22
C TRP A 178 6.63 6.14 11.08
N LEU A 179 7.16 6.08 9.86
CA LEU A 179 8.60 6.18 9.61
C LEU A 179 9.17 7.53 10.09
N TYR A 180 8.45 8.63 9.84
CA TYR A 180 8.81 9.98 10.26
C TYR A 180 8.84 10.14 11.78
N GLU A 181 7.85 9.61 12.49
CA GLU A 181 7.75 9.75 13.95
C GLU A 181 8.67 8.80 14.71
N GLN A 182 8.78 7.55 14.26
CA GLN A 182 9.46 6.49 15.02
C GLN A 182 10.90 6.27 14.55
N HIS A 183 11.16 6.45 13.25
CA HIS A 183 12.47 6.14 12.65
C HIS A 183 12.94 7.20 11.63
N PRO A 184 12.91 8.51 11.94
CA PRO A 184 13.20 9.57 10.96
C PRO A 184 14.62 9.52 10.39
N ARG A 185 15.59 9.01 11.18
CA ARG A 185 17.03 9.09 10.89
C ARG A 185 17.42 10.54 10.55
N ASN A 186 18.20 10.74 9.49
CA ASN A 186 18.51 12.04 8.90
C ASN A 186 17.60 12.39 7.69
N ASN A 187 16.47 11.68 7.53
CA ASN A 187 15.59 11.78 6.37
C ASN A 187 14.24 12.46 6.67
N SER A 188 14.05 13.10 7.84
CA SER A 188 12.77 13.73 8.23
C SER A 188 12.19 14.64 7.15
N GLN A 189 13.02 15.53 6.58
CA GLN A 189 12.59 16.45 5.53
C GLN A 189 12.20 15.71 4.25
N LEU A 190 12.97 14.70 3.87
CA LEU A 190 12.70 13.88 2.68
C LEU A 190 11.36 13.14 2.83
N ILE A 191 11.13 12.49 3.97
CA ILE A 191 9.87 11.77 4.24
C ILE A 191 8.68 12.72 4.20
N TRP A 192 8.80 13.89 4.83
CA TRP A 192 7.75 14.90 4.83
C TRP A 192 7.46 15.44 3.43
N GLU A 193 8.49 15.82 2.68
CA GLU A 193 8.35 16.30 1.30
C GLU A 193 7.75 15.20 0.40
N THR A 194 8.06 13.93 0.61
CA THR A 194 7.40 12.84 -0.13
C THR A 194 5.88 12.83 0.11
N MET A 195 5.44 12.96 1.37
CA MET A 195 4.00 13.04 1.68
C MET A 195 3.36 14.25 0.98
N GLU A 196 3.99 15.42 1.04
CA GLU A 196 3.50 16.62 0.33
C GLU A 196 3.40 16.41 -1.18
N LEU A 197 4.43 15.84 -1.81
CA LEU A 197 4.45 15.54 -3.25
C LEU A 197 3.37 14.54 -3.67
N MET A 198 3.02 13.57 -2.81
CA MET A 198 1.92 12.65 -3.07
C MET A 198 0.57 13.40 -3.16
N ILE A 199 0.33 14.38 -2.27
CA ILE A 199 -0.87 15.23 -2.32
C ILE A 199 -0.85 16.18 -3.51
N GLU A 200 0.30 16.80 -3.80
CA GLU A 200 0.45 17.68 -4.96
C GLU A 200 0.23 16.91 -6.27
N GLY A 201 0.79 15.71 -6.39
CA GLY A 201 0.59 14.84 -7.55
C GLY A 201 -0.85 14.39 -7.70
N SER A 202 -1.52 14.07 -6.59
CA SER A 202 -2.95 13.78 -6.55
C SER A 202 -3.79 14.95 -7.11
N ALA A 203 -3.47 16.19 -6.70
CA ALA A 203 -4.13 17.38 -7.23
C ALA A 203 -3.83 17.61 -8.72
N ASN A 204 -2.59 17.39 -9.17
CA ASN A 204 -2.20 17.47 -10.58
C ASN A 204 -2.88 16.40 -11.45
N ALA A 205 -3.29 15.28 -10.85
CA ALA A 205 -4.06 14.22 -11.50
C ALA A 205 -5.59 14.43 -11.42
N SER A 206 -6.04 15.63 -11.03
CA SER A 206 -7.46 15.97 -10.83
C SER A 206 -8.16 15.08 -9.80
N SER A 207 -7.44 14.68 -8.75
CA SER A 207 -7.91 13.76 -7.70
C SER A 207 -7.79 14.36 -6.29
N ASP A 208 -8.07 15.66 -6.12
CA ASP A 208 -7.87 16.37 -4.85
C ASP A 208 -9.08 16.29 -3.90
N TRP A 209 -9.02 15.38 -2.93
CA TRP A 209 -10.07 15.22 -1.90
C TRP A 209 -10.33 16.47 -1.07
N ARG A 210 -9.36 17.36 -0.92
CA ARG A 210 -9.51 18.62 -0.13
C ARG A 210 -10.54 19.56 -0.77
N THR A 211 -10.77 19.39 -2.07
CA THR A 211 -11.71 20.20 -2.86
C THR A 211 -13.01 19.48 -3.19
N PHE A 212 -13.10 18.17 -2.94
CA PHE A 212 -14.26 17.36 -3.31
C PHE A 212 -15.40 17.47 -2.30
N TRP A 213 -15.09 17.36 -1.00
CA TRP A 213 -16.08 17.36 0.08
C TRP A 213 -16.56 18.76 0.49
N VAL A 214 -16.81 19.63 -0.49
CA VAL A 214 -17.27 21.00 -0.28
C VAL A 214 -18.63 21.24 -0.93
N LYS A 215 -19.40 22.14 -0.34
CA LYS A 215 -20.73 22.51 -0.84
C LYS A 215 -20.65 23.01 -2.28
N GLY A 216 -21.48 22.46 -3.16
CA GLY A 216 -21.51 22.79 -4.59
C GLY A 216 -20.52 22.00 -5.46
N VAL A 217 -19.69 21.15 -4.85
CA VAL A 217 -18.81 20.19 -5.55
C VAL A 217 -19.24 18.75 -5.26
N TYR A 218 -19.49 18.43 -3.99
CA TYR A 218 -19.95 17.09 -3.60
C TYR A 218 -21.37 16.82 -4.16
N PRO A 219 -21.61 15.65 -4.81
CA PRO A 219 -22.94 15.30 -5.31
C PRO A 219 -23.97 15.16 -4.19
N GLU A 220 -24.98 16.04 -4.17
CA GLU A 220 -26.08 16.01 -3.19
C GLU A 220 -27.24 15.07 -3.59
N VAL A 221 -27.18 14.49 -4.80
CA VAL A 221 -28.17 13.54 -5.32
C VAL A 221 -27.50 12.28 -5.86
N THR A 222 -28.15 11.12 -5.70
CA THR A 222 -27.60 9.80 -6.07
C THR A 222 -27.43 9.57 -7.57
N TYR A 223 -28.06 10.41 -8.41
CA TYR A 223 -28.03 10.28 -9.87
C TYR A 223 -27.89 11.65 -10.54
N THR A 224 -26.67 12.19 -10.59
CA THR A 224 -26.34 13.30 -11.49
C THR A 224 -25.97 12.76 -12.88
N PRO A 225 -26.36 13.45 -13.99
CA PRO A 225 -25.80 13.19 -15.31
C PRO A 225 -24.28 13.42 -15.30
N ARG A 226 -23.53 12.58 -16.04
CA ARG A 226 -22.05 12.41 -16.05
C ARG A 226 -21.20 13.62 -16.48
N ASN A 227 -21.69 14.84 -16.39
CA ASN A 227 -20.92 16.04 -16.71
C ASN A 227 -20.20 16.57 -15.46
N GLU A 228 -19.51 15.68 -14.75
CA GLU A 228 -18.77 16.02 -13.54
C GLU A 228 -17.33 16.44 -13.90
N PRO A 229 -16.71 17.36 -13.13
CA PRO A 229 -15.34 17.82 -13.39
C PRO A 229 -14.25 16.82 -12.96
N PHE A 230 -14.62 15.67 -12.39
CA PHE A 230 -13.70 14.65 -11.86
C PHE A 230 -13.70 13.39 -12.72
N LYS A 231 -12.61 12.61 -12.64
CA LYS A 231 -12.52 11.29 -13.28
C LYS A 231 -13.65 10.38 -12.77
N GLU A 232 -14.26 9.57 -13.65
CA GLU A 232 -15.33 8.63 -13.25
C GLU A 232 -14.91 7.73 -12.07
N LEU A 233 -13.63 7.31 -12.05
CA LEU A 233 -13.07 6.49 -10.98
C LEU A 233 -12.94 7.24 -9.63
N PHE A 234 -12.89 8.57 -9.62
CA PHE A 234 -12.86 9.35 -8.38
C PHE A 234 -14.18 9.23 -7.62
N ASN A 235 -15.30 9.10 -8.36
CA ASN A 235 -16.63 8.84 -7.82
C ASN A 235 -16.91 7.34 -7.57
N HIS A 236 -15.91 6.46 -7.76
CA HIS A 236 -16.05 5.04 -7.42
C HIS A 236 -16.28 4.90 -5.91
N GLY A 237 -17.30 4.12 -5.51
CA GLY A 237 -17.76 4.10 -4.12
C GLY A 237 -16.68 3.75 -3.09
N VAL A 238 -15.71 2.90 -3.45
CA VAL A 238 -14.56 2.56 -2.59
C VAL A 238 -13.62 3.76 -2.44
N ASN A 239 -13.28 4.45 -3.53
CA ASN A 239 -12.38 5.60 -3.50
C ASN A 239 -13.01 6.75 -2.72
N MET A 240 -14.32 6.98 -2.87
CA MET A 240 -15.03 7.97 -2.05
C MET A 240 -15.03 7.60 -0.56
N ALA A 241 -15.24 6.32 -0.21
CA ALA A 241 -15.21 5.89 1.19
C ALA A 241 -13.82 6.10 1.82
N GLU A 242 -12.76 5.87 1.05
CA GLU A 242 -11.38 6.05 1.50
C GLU A 242 -10.95 7.51 1.52
N GLY A 243 -11.44 8.34 0.60
CA GLY A 243 -11.20 9.79 0.58
C GLY A 243 -11.81 10.57 1.76
N ILE A 244 -12.58 9.90 2.63
CA ILE A 244 -13.11 10.45 3.89
C ILE A 244 -12.12 10.22 5.06
N ALA A 245 -11.25 9.23 4.95
CA ALA A 245 -10.32 8.80 6.01
C ALA A 245 -9.12 9.74 6.15
#